data_AF-A0A4V2Z223-F1
#
_entry.id   AF-A0A4V2Z223-F1
#
_cell.length_a   1.000
_cell.length_b   1.000
_cell.length_c   1.000
_cell.angle_alpha   90.00
_cell.angle_beta   90.00
_cell.angle_gamma   90.00
#
_symmetry.space_group_name_H-M   'P 1'
#
loop_
_entity.id
_entity.type
_entity.pdbx_description
1 polymer ?
#
loop_
_entity_poly.entity_id
_entity_poly.type
_entity_poly.pdbx_seq_one_letter_code
_entity_poly.pdbx_strand_id
1 'polypeptide(L)'
;MNRFQEQKTQELFDQNVITATQLTQVKAYRNLGIFSLHTELKLFLYLSIISFTTGIGILIYQNIDTIGHVVILAIILAGTVVCYYLSFKKANGFRKEETNFEDPIYDYIILTALLLTCVFIGYLQFQYTAFGTHYGLATLIPTIIGLFCAYYFDNKSILSIAITGLAAYIGLSVSPQTLLNNDFYDSNTLSYSAIGLGMALILWAIYSNQIGLKKHFTLVYLTFGLHLIGISCINNLSQPFWFVFFIILASSSIYFYKASYQFQAVSLFIFSIIYAYIGVTILIIKIVSAIDFSDFISLFFFVVPLYFIGSIIFFIKLVKQFNIQKNNDSLR
;
A
#
# COMPACT_ATOMS: atom_id res chain seq x y z
N MET A 1 -5.55 -4.41 -35.84
CA MET A 1 -4.17 -4.63 -35.38
C MET A 1 -3.62 -3.33 -34.80
N ASN A 2 -3.01 -3.35 -33.62
CA ASN A 2 -2.48 -2.13 -33.00
C ASN A 2 -1.12 -1.78 -33.65
N ARG A 3 -1.01 -0.63 -34.35
CA ARG A 3 0.20 -0.23 -35.13
C ARG A 3 1.49 -0.30 -34.30
N PHE A 4 1.40 0.03 -33.02
CA PHE A 4 2.52 -0.02 -32.07
C PHE A 4 3.09 -1.43 -31.86
N GLN A 5 2.25 -2.47 -31.96
CA GLN A 5 2.70 -3.84 -31.78
C GLN A 5 3.49 -4.33 -33.01
N GLU A 6 3.04 -4.00 -34.22
CA GLU A 6 3.76 -4.33 -35.45
C GLU A 6 5.14 -3.69 -35.49
N GLN A 7 5.23 -2.40 -35.15
CA GLN A 7 6.50 -1.67 -35.07
C GLN A 7 7.48 -2.34 -34.09
N LYS A 8 7.02 -2.69 -32.88
CA LYS A 8 7.87 -3.39 -31.90
C LYS A 8 8.36 -4.76 -32.39
N THR A 9 7.53 -5.52 -33.09
CA THR A 9 7.95 -6.83 -33.62
C THR A 9 8.92 -6.69 -34.78
N GLN A 10 8.78 -5.63 -35.57
CA GLN A 10 9.76 -5.30 -36.59
C GLN A 10 11.09 -4.86 -35.95
N GLU A 11 11.06 -3.99 -34.95
CA GLU A 11 12.26 -3.58 -34.18
C GLU A 11 13.00 -4.77 -33.57
N LEU A 12 12.29 -5.77 -33.01
CA LEU A 12 12.91 -6.97 -32.45
C LEU A 12 13.59 -7.84 -33.52
N PHE A 13 13.06 -7.86 -34.74
CA PHE A 13 13.68 -8.53 -35.87
C PHE A 13 14.91 -7.76 -36.36
N ASP A 14 14.80 -6.43 -36.46
CA ASP A 14 15.90 -5.55 -36.87
C ASP A 14 17.06 -5.59 -35.86
N GLN A 15 16.77 -5.84 -34.58
CA GLN A 15 17.77 -6.07 -33.51
C GLN A 15 18.33 -7.51 -33.49
N ASN A 16 17.96 -8.38 -34.45
CA ASN A 16 18.35 -9.80 -34.53
C ASN A 16 17.98 -10.62 -33.28
N VAL A 17 16.96 -10.20 -32.52
CA VAL A 17 16.47 -10.93 -31.33
C VAL A 17 15.57 -12.09 -31.75
N ILE A 18 14.89 -11.97 -32.90
CA ILE A 18 13.99 -12.99 -33.44
C ILE A 18 14.33 -13.33 -34.90
N THR A 19 14.08 -14.57 -35.30
CA THR A 19 14.30 -15.04 -36.68
C THR A 19 13.15 -14.65 -37.62
N ALA A 20 13.37 -14.74 -38.94
CA ALA A 20 12.32 -14.49 -39.93
C ALA A 20 11.13 -15.46 -39.80
N THR A 21 11.38 -16.69 -39.36
CA THR A 21 10.34 -17.67 -39.07
C THR A 21 9.51 -17.26 -37.86
N GLN A 22 10.15 -16.81 -36.78
CA GLN A 22 9.47 -16.29 -35.58
C GLN A 22 8.70 -15.01 -35.87
N LEU A 23 9.23 -14.08 -36.68
CA LEU A 23 8.53 -12.88 -37.13
C LEU A 23 7.19 -13.24 -37.79
N THR A 24 7.22 -14.22 -38.70
CA THR A 24 6.03 -14.67 -39.44
C THR A 24 5.01 -15.32 -38.50
N GLN A 25 5.47 -16.16 -37.56
CA GLN A 25 4.62 -16.80 -36.56
C GLN A 25 3.98 -15.77 -35.60
N VAL A 26 4.74 -14.77 -35.13
CA VAL A 26 4.23 -13.71 -34.25
C VAL A 26 3.21 -12.83 -34.98
N LYS A 27 3.46 -12.48 -36.25
CA LYS A 27 2.49 -11.76 -37.08
C LYS A 27 1.21 -12.58 -37.28
N ALA A 28 1.33 -13.88 -37.56
CA ALA A 28 0.19 -14.78 -37.68
C ALA A 28 -0.61 -14.91 -36.36
N TYR A 29 0.06 -15.07 -35.23
CA TYR A 29 -0.59 -15.16 -33.91
C TYR A 29 -1.32 -13.86 -33.55
N ARG A 30 -0.72 -12.70 -33.79
CA ARG A 30 -1.35 -11.40 -33.50
C ARG A 30 -2.53 -11.08 -34.42
N ASN A 31 -2.51 -11.60 -35.66
CA ASN A 31 -3.64 -11.53 -36.58
C ASN A 31 -4.88 -12.27 -36.07
N LEU A 32 -4.73 -13.23 -35.15
CA LEU A 32 -5.88 -13.90 -34.51
C LEU A 32 -6.69 -12.94 -33.62
N GLY A 33 -6.16 -11.75 -33.28
CA GLY A 33 -6.87 -10.76 -32.47
C GLY A 33 -7.12 -11.20 -31.03
N ILE A 34 -6.39 -12.22 -30.54
CA ILE A 34 -6.51 -12.73 -29.18
C ILE A 34 -6.01 -11.66 -28.21
N PHE A 35 -6.90 -11.17 -27.35
CA PHE A 35 -6.55 -10.25 -26.28
C PHE A 35 -6.74 -10.93 -24.93
N SER A 36 -5.87 -10.60 -23.98
CA SER A 36 -5.96 -11.12 -22.62
C SER A 36 -7.05 -10.37 -21.87
N LEU A 37 -7.98 -11.12 -21.27
CA LEU A 37 -8.98 -10.59 -20.34
C LEU A 37 -8.50 -10.66 -18.87
N HIS A 38 -7.23 -10.99 -18.63
CA HIS A 38 -6.71 -11.25 -17.29
C HIS A 38 -6.90 -10.07 -16.33
N THR A 39 -6.64 -8.84 -16.81
CA THR A 39 -6.75 -7.63 -15.99
C THR A 39 -8.20 -7.31 -15.67
N GLU A 40 -9.08 -7.49 -16.66
CA GLU A 40 -10.52 -7.25 -16.58
C GLU A 40 -11.16 -8.25 -15.61
N LEU A 41 -10.88 -9.55 -15.75
CA LEU A 41 -11.38 -10.57 -14.82
C LEU A 41 -10.88 -10.31 -13.39
N LYS A 42 -9.60 -9.96 -13.24
CA LYS A 42 -9.02 -9.64 -11.93
C LYS A 42 -9.71 -8.42 -11.29
N LEU A 43 -9.99 -7.39 -12.08
CA LEU A 43 -10.74 -6.22 -11.63
C LEU A 43 -12.15 -6.60 -11.17
N PHE A 44 -12.88 -7.40 -11.97
CA PHE A 44 -14.21 -7.87 -11.60
C PHE A 44 -14.20 -8.72 -10.33
N LEU A 45 -13.16 -9.52 -10.11
CA LEU A 45 -13.03 -10.34 -8.92
C LEU A 45 -12.81 -9.49 -7.66
N TYR A 46 -11.95 -8.46 -7.73
CA TYR A 46 -11.80 -7.49 -6.63
C TYR A 46 -13.10 -6.71 -6.37
N LEU A 47 -13.77 -6.26 -7.43
CA LEU A 47 -15.04 -5.54 -7.31
C LEU A 47 -16.12 -6.44 -6.70
N SER A 48 -16.17 -7.71 -7.08
CA SER A 48 -17.08 -8.70 -6.50
C SER A 48 -16.88 -8.83 -4.99
N ILE A 49 -15.64 -8.95 -4.51
CA ILE A 49 -15.35 -9.06 -3.07
C ILE A 49 -15.76 -7.79 -2.32
N ILE A 50 -15.44 -6.62 -2.86
CA ILE A 50 -15.81 -5.34 -2.25
C ILE A 50 -17.32 -5.19 -2.20
N SER A 51 -18.01 -5.45 -3.32
CA SER A 51 -19.48 -5.38 -3.39
C SER A 51 -20.14 -6.41 -2.49
N PHE A 52 -19.60 -7.63 -2.39
CA PHE A 52 -20.11 -8.68 -1.53
C PHE A 52 -19.96 -8.32 -0.05
N THR A 53 -18.76 -7.91 0.38
CA THR A 53 -18.50 -7.52 1.77
C THR A 53 -19.26 -6.26 2.17
N THR A 54 -19.36 -5.27 1.27
CA THR A 54 -20.20 -4.07 1.47
C THR A 54 -21.67 -4.44 1.55
N GLY A 55 -22.16 -5.30 0.65
CA GLY A 55 -23.53 -5.78 0.63
C GLY A 55 -23.90 -6.51 1.93
N ILE A 56 -23.01 -7.35 2.45
CA ILE A 56 -23.16 -7.96 3.78
C ILE A 56 -23.25 -6.88 4.85
N GLY A 57 -22.34 -5.90 4.86
CA GLY A 57 -22.37 -4.80 5.82
C GLY A 57 -23.68 -4.00 5.81
N ILE A 58 -24.21 -3.68 4.63
CA ILE A 58 -25.49 -2.98 4.47
C ILE A 58 -26.66 -3.85 4.93
N LEU A 59 -26.68 -5.13 4.54
CA LEU A 59 -27.73 -6.06 4.92
C LEU A 59 -27.79 -6.20 6.44
N ILE A 60 -26.62 -6.33 7.08
CA ILE A 60 -26.48 -6.32 8.54
C ILE A 60 -27.09 -5.05 9.13
N TYR A 61 -26.68 -3.88 8.63
CA TYR A 61 -27.13 -2.58 9.16
C TYR A 61 -28.64 -2.40 9.05
N GLN A 62 -29.23 -2.79 7.92
CA GLN A 62 -30.67 -2.60 7.65
C GLN A 62 -31.57 -3.62 8.35
N ASN A 63 -31.07 -4.83 8.62
CA ASN A 63 -31.88 -5.94 9.15
C ASN A 63 -31.52 -6.31 10.59
N ILE A 64 -30.77 -5.45 11.26
CA ILE A 64 -30.31 -5.67 12.62
C ILE A 64 -31.48 -5.83 13.61
N ASP A 65 -32.54 -5.03 13.41
CA ASP A 65 -33.73 -5.02 14.27
C ASP A 65 -34.72 -6.15 13.97
N THR A 66 -34.65 -6.78 12.79
CA THR A 66 -35.66 -7.74 12.31
C THR A 66 -35.20 -9.21 12.37
N ILE A 67 -33.94 -9.51 12.01
CA ILE A 67 -33.41 -10.88 11.94
C ILE A 67 -32.78 -11.33 13.27
N GLY A 68 -32.40 -10.37 14.10
CA GLY A 68 -31.71 -10.60 15.37
C GLY A 68 -30.20 -10.78 15.20
N HIS A 69 -29.44 -10.10 16.05
CA HIS A 69 -27.98 -10.03 16.02
C HIS A 69 -27.28 -11.41 16.00
N VAL A 70 -27.82 -12.39 16.74
CA VAL A 70 -27.22 -13.73 16.87
C VAL A 70 -27.27 -14.50 15.56
N VAL A 71 -28.39 -14.42 14.82
CA VAL A 71 -28.57 -15.10 13.53
C VAL A 71 -27.62 -14.52 12.50
N ILE A 72 -27.50 -13.19 12.47
CA ILE A 72 -26.57 -12.48 11.60
C ILE A 72 -25.12 -12.91 11.87
N LEU A 73 -24.70 -12.90 13.14
CA LEU A 73 -23.36 -13.36 13.54
C LEU A 73 -23.12 -14.82 13.15
N ALA A 74 -24.11 -15.70 13.31
CA ALA A 74 -24.00 -17.11 12.94
C ALA A 74 -23.79 -17.29 11.43
N ILE A 75 -24.50 -16.51 10.58
CA ILE A 75 -24.34 -16.55 9.13
C ILE A 75 -22.95 -16.06 8.71
N ILE A 76 -22.47 -14.94 9.28
CA ILE A 76 -21.13 -14.41 8.99
C ILE A 76 -20.07 -15.43 9.42
N LEU A 77 -20.21 -16.03 10.60
CA LEU A 77 -19.29 -17.05 11.09
C LEU A 77 -19.29 -18.29 10.18
N ALA A 78 -20.46 -18.78 9.78
CA ALA A 78 -20.57 -19.92 8.87
C ALA A 78 -19.89 -19.64 7.52
N GLY A 79 -20.14 -18.46 6.93
CA GLY A 79 -19.45 -18.05 5.70
C GLY A 79 -17.93 -17.97 5.87
N THR A 80 -17.47 -17.39 6.98
CA THR A 80 -16.04 -17.29 7.33
C THR A 80 -15.39 -18.67 7.43
N VAL A 81 -16.02 -19.60 8.15
CA VAL A 81 -15.53 -20.98 8.33
C VAL A 81 -15.48 -21.72 7.01
N VAL A 82 -16.51 -21.60 6.16
CA VAL A 82 -16.54 -22.23 4.84
C VAL A 82 -15.40 -21.70 3.96
N CYS A 83 -15.20 -20.38 3.91
CA CYS A 83 -14.12 -19.79 3.13
C CYS A 83 -12.74 -20.27 3.61
N TYR A 84 -12.48 -20.25 4.92
CA TYR A 84 -11.22 -20.76 5.46
C TYR A 84 -11.03 -22.25 5.14
N TYR A 85 -12.05 -23.07 5.35
CA TYR A 85 -11.98 -24.51 5.08
C TYR A 85 -11.61 -24.81 3.62
N LEU A 86 -12.24 -24.13 2.67
CA LEU A 86 -11.94 -24.29 1.24
C LEU A 86 -10.49 -23.88 0.93
N SER A 87 -10.03 -22.76 1.47
CA SER A 87 -8.65 -22.29 1.28
C SER A 87 -7.62 -23.24 1.89
N PHE A 88 -7.83 -23.74 3.11
CA PHE A 88 -6.91 -24.71 3.75
C PHE A 88 -6.86 -26.05 3.00
N LYS A 89 -7.99 -26.53 2.49
CA LYS A 89 -8.07 -27.78 1.74
C LYS A 89 -7.25 -27.74 0.43
N LYS A 90 -7.06 -26.55 -0.14
CA LYS A 90 -6.36 -26.32 -1.41
C LYS A 90 -5.01 -25.62 -1.25
N ALA A 91 -4.55 -25.43 -0.01
CA ALA A 91 -3.30 -24.77 0.27
C ALA A 91 -2.09 -25.66 -0.02
N ASN A 92 -1.03 -25.05 -0.53
CA ASN A 92 0.27 -25.69 -0.73
C ASN A 92 1.11 -25.81 0.56
N GLY A 93 0.53 -25.41 1.70
CA GLY A 93 1.19 -25.30 3.00
C GLY A 93 2.13 -24.10 3.12
N PHE A 94 2.68 -23.87 4.32
CA PHE A 94 3.65 -22.81 4.55
C PHE A 94 4.98 -23.12 3.86
N ARG A 95 5.48 -22.15 3.08
CA ARG A 95 6.80 -22.18 2.45
C ARG A 95 7.49 -20.84 2.61
N LYS A 96 8.84 -20.83 2.61
CA LYS A 96 9.60 -19.58 2.73
C LYS A 96 9.63 -18.80 1.41
N GLU A 97 9.58 -19.53 0.29
CA GLU A 97 9.57 -18.99 -1.07
C GLU A 97 8.17 -18.53 -1.50
N GLU A 98 8.10 -17.80 -2.61
CA GLU A 98 6.83 -17.39 -3.22
C GLU A 98 6.04 -18.61 -3.71
N THR A 99 4.78 -18.70 -3.29
CA THR A 99 3.85 -19.77 -3.64
C THR A 99 2.56 -19.17 -4.14
N ASN A 100 2.02 -19.73 -5.21
CA ASN A 100 0.69 -19.39 -5.69
C ASN A 100 -0.22 -20.61 -5.52
N PHE A 101 -1.52 -20.36 -5.37
CA PHE A 101 -2.51 -21.43 -5.56
C PHE A 101 -2.49 -21.93 -7.00
N GLU A 102 -2.90 -23.18 -7.21
CA GLU A 102 -3.12 -23.71 -8.56
C GLU A 102 -4.21 -22.93 -9.30
N ASP A 103 -5.28 -22.57 -8.58
CA ASP A 103 -6.35 -21.71 -9.07
C ASP A 103 -6.33 -20.36 -8.32
N PRO A 104 -6.17 -19.23 -9.02
CA PRO A 104 -6.15 -17.90 -8.43
C PRO A 104 -7.39 -17.55 -7.61
N ILE A 105 -8.55 -18.19 -7.83
CA ILE A 105 -9.78 -17.90 -7.09
C ILE A 105 -9.58 -18.05 -5.58
N TYR A 106 -8.76 -19.00 -5.14
CA TYR A 106 -8.54 -19.26 -3.71
C TYR A 106 -7.85 -18.10 -2.98
N ASP A 107 -7.06 -17.26 -3.67
CA ASP A 107 -6.48 -16.02 -3.11
C ASP A 107 -7.56 -15.01 -2.71
N TYR A 108 -8.68 -15.01 -3.43
CA TYR A 108 -9.79 -14.10 -3.21
C TYR A 108 -10.79 -14.66 -2.20
N ILE A 109 -10.94 -15.98 -2.15
CA ILE A 109 -11.71 -16.66 -1.09
C ILE A 109 -11.05 -16.42 0.27
N ILE A 110 -9.72 -16.56 0.39
CA ILE A 110 -9.03 -16.31 1.65
C ILE A 110 -9.09 -14.83 2.05
N LEU A 111 -8.99 -13.92 1.07
CA LEU A 111 -9.18 -12.49 1.31
C LEU A 111 -10.59 -12.20 1.85
N THR A 112 -11.61 -12.82 1.28
CA THR A 112 -13.00 -12.72 1.74
C THR A 112 -13.15 -13.26 3.16
N ALA A 113 -12.51 -14.38 3.50
CA ALA A 113 -12.51 -14.94 4.84
C ALA A 113 -11.94 -13.95 5.89
N LEU A 114 -10.82 -13.29 5.56
CA LEU A 114 -10.24 -12.28 6.44
C LEU A 114 -11.18 -11.07 6.61
N LEU A 115 -11.78 -10.57 5.53
CA LEU A 115 -12.71 -9.44 5.60
C LEU A 115 -13.96 -9.80 6.43
N LEU A 116 -14.52 -10.99 6.25
CA LEU A 116 -15.63 -11.48 7.07
C LEU A 116 -15.22 -11.63 8.55
N THR A 117 -13.97 -12.02 8.83
CA THR A 117 -13.43 -12.05 10.20
C THR A 117 -13.41 -10.66 10.82
N CYS A 118 -12.96 -9.64 10.07
CA CYS A 118 -13.00 -8.24 10.52
C CYS A 118 -14.44 -7.79 10.82
N VAL A 119 -15.40 -8.11 9.93
CA VAL A 119 -16.82 -7.79 10.12
C VAL A 119 -17.38 -8.50 11.34
N PHE A 120 -17.11 -9.80 11.49
CA PHE A 120 -17.58 -10.60 12.62
C PHE A 120 -17.10 -10.05 13.96
N ILE A 121 -15.79 -9.85 14.11
CA ILE A 121 -15.19 -9.35 15.35
C ILE A 121 -15.62 -7.90 15.62
N GLY A 122 -15.67 -7.05 14.58
CA GLY A 122 -16.13 -5.67 14.71
C GLY A 122 -17.58 -5.59 15.16
N TYR A 123 -18.45 -6.40 14.58
CA TYR A 123 -19.87 -6.48 14.97
C TYR A 123 -20.04 -7.01 16.39
N LEU A 124 -19.32 -8.07 16.72
CA LEU A 124 -19.35 -8.70 18.04
C LEU A 124 -18.90 -7.72 19.14
N GLN A 125 -17.86 -6.90 18.87
CA GLN A 125 -17.46 -5.84 19.78
C GLN A 125 -18.48 -4.69 19.83
N PHE A 126 -19.02 -4.25 18.69
CA PHE A 126 -19.97 -3.13 18.65
C PHE A 126 -21.26 -3.45 19.42
N GLN A 127 -21.82 -4.64 19.20
CA GLN A 127 -23.12 -4.99 19.76
C GLN A 127 -23.03 -5.53 21.19
N TYR A 128 -22.04 -6.38 21.48
CA TYR A 128 -21.97 -7.12 22.74
C TYR A 128 -20.84 -6.65 23.65
N THR A 129 -20.01 -5.70 23.21
CA THR A 129 -18.83 -5.24 23.96
C THR A 129 -18.02 -6.42 24.47
N ALA A 130 -17.81 -7.45 23.64
CA ALA A 130 -17.27 -8.73 24.09
C ALA A 130 -15.86 -8.61 24.68
N PHE A 131 -15.10 -7.59 24.29
CA PHE A 131 -13.80 -7.25 24.85
C PHE A 131 -13.88 -6.08 25.86
N GLY A 132 -15.06 -5.78 26.37
CA GLY A 132 -15.34 -4.65 27.27
C GLY A 132 -14.94 -3.32 26.63
N THR A 133 -14.24 -2.49 27.40
CA THR A 133 -13.72 -1.19 26.96
C THR A 133 -12.43 -1.28 26.15
N HIS A 134 -11.88 -2.49 25.94
CA HIS A 134 -10.63 -2.69 25.19
C HIS A 134 -10.88 -2.78 23.69
N TYR A 135 -11.32 -1.69 23.07
CA TYR A 135 -11.62 -1.62 21.63
C TYR A 135 -10.42 -2.00 20.73
N GLY A 136 -9.17 -1.85 21.22
CA GLY A 136 -7.99 -2.32 20.50
C GLY A 136 -7.96 -3.83 20.28
N LEU A 137 -8.56 -4.66 21.15
CA LEU A 137 -8.60 -6.11 20.94
C LEU A 137 -9.44 -6.49 19.72
N ALA A 138 -10.47 -5.70 19.41
CA ALA A 138 -11.33 -5.93 18.26
C ALA A 138 -10.60 -5.71 16.92
N THR A 139 -9.51 -4.93 16.91
CA THR A 139 -8.64 -4.77 15.73
C THR A 139 -7.46 -5.75 15.76
N LEU A 140 -6.89 -5.99 16.94
CA LEU A 140 -5.72 -6.86 17.10
C LEU A 140 -6.00 -8.32 16.74
N ILE A 141 -7.16 -8.87 17.11
CA ILE A 141 -7.50 -10.27 16.84
C ILE A 141 -7.56 -10.56 15.33
N PRO A 142 -8.34 -9.81 14.51
CA PRO A 142 -8.33 -9.96 13.06
C PRO A 142 -6.94 -9.71 12.45
N THR A 143 -6.16 -8.79 13.01
CA THR A 143 -4.80 -8.52 12.56
C THR A 143 -3.87 -9.72 12.74
N ILE A 144 -3.91 -10.39 13.90
CA ILE A 144 -3.08 -11.58 14.15
C ILE A 144 -3.48 -12.70 13.20
N ILE A 145 -4.78 -12.93 13.02
CA ILE A 145 -5.31 -13.91 12.05
C ILE A 145 -4.83 -13.54 10.64
N GLY A 146 -4.92 -12.27 10.26
CA GLY A 146 -4.46 -11.75 8.97
C GLY A 146 -2.96 -11.95 8.73
N LEU A 147 -2.11 -11.67 9.73
CA LEU A 147 -0.66 -11.92 9.63
C LEU A 147 -0.38 -13.41 9.42
N PHE A 148 -1.04 -14.28 10.19
CA PHE A 148 -0.91 -15.72 10.00
C PHE A 148 -1.32 -16.15 8.59
N CYS A 149 -2.50 -15.73 8.14
CA CYS A 149 -3.01 -16.06 6.80
C CYS A 149 -2.12 -15.48 5.70
N ALA A 150 -1.59 -14.28 5.85
CA ALA A 150 -0.71 -13.66 4.87
C ALA A 150 0.54 -14.50 4.64
N TYR A 151 1.17 -14.99 5.71
CA TYR A 151 2.37 -15.82 5.61
C TYR A 151 2.07 -17.26 5.17
N TYR A 152 0.96 -17.84 5.64
CA TYR A 152 0.59 -19.21 5.32
C TYR A 152 0.12 -19.36 3.86
N PHE A 153 -0.73 -18.46 3.38
CA PHE A 153 -1.30 -18.49 2.03
C PHE A 153 -0.56 -17.61 1.03
N ASP A 154 0.47 -16.90 1.49
CA ASP A 154 1.34 -16.07 0.66
C ASP A 154 0.64 -14.93 -0.09
N ASN A 155 -0.21 -14.19 0.63
CA ASN A 155 -1.06 -13.16 0.02
C ASN A 155 -0.70 -11.74 0.48
N LYS A 156 -0.21 -10.92 -0.47
CA LYS A 156 0.21 -9.52 -0.22
C LYS A 156 -0.95 -8.60 0.18
N SER A 157 -2.16 -8.87 -0.33
CA SER A 157 -3.35 -8.06 -0.01
C SER A 157 -3.76 -8.29 1.45
N ILE A 158 -3.77 -9.55 1.90
CA ILE A 158 -4.02 -9.91 3.30
C ILE A 158 -2.96 -9.30 4.21
N LEU A 159 -1.67 -9.34 3.82
CA LEU A 159 -0.61 -8.68 4.58
C LEU A 159 -0.88 -7.17 4.74
N SER A 160 -1.30 -6.51 3.66
CA SER A 160 -1.57 -5.07 3.67
C SER A 160 -2.75 -4.70 4.59
N ILE A 161 -3.78 -5.54 4.65
CA ILE A 161 -4.90 -5.40 5.60
C ILE A 161 -4.40 -5.61 7.03
N ALA A 162 -3.57 -6.62 7.27
CA ALA A 162 -3.05 -6.91 8.60
C ALA A 162 -2.16 -5.76 9.13
N ILE A 163 -1.28 -5.19 8.31
CA ILE A 163 -0.48 -4.02 8.68
C ILE A 163 -1.36 -2.79 8.93
N THR A 164 -2.40 -2.58 8.11
CA THR A 164 -3.40 -1.52 8.36
C THR A 164 -4.09 -1.73 9.71
N GLY A 165 -4.41 -2.98 10.07
CA GLY A 165 -4.98 -3.28 11.38
C GLY A 165 -4.01 -3.07 12.55
N LEU A 166 -2.70 -3.34 12.37
CA LEU A 166 -1.67 -2.95 13.35
C LEU A 166 -1.64 -1.43 13.54
N ALA A 167 -1.71 -0.66 12.45
CA ALA A 167 -1.78 0.79 12.50
C ALA A 167 -3.03 1.27 13.26
N ALA A 168 -4.20 0.67 12.98
CA ALA A 168 -5.43 0.97 13.71
C ALA A 168 -5.33 0.62 15.20
N TYR A 169 -4.69 -0.50 15.54
CA TYR A 169 -4.47 -0.93 16.94
C TYR A 169 -3.65 0.08 17.75
N ILE A 170 -2.60 0.65 17.16
CA ILE A 170 -1.78 1.68 17.82
C ILE A 170 -2.44 3.08 17.81
N GLY A 171 -3.72 3.17 17.42
CA GLY A 171 -4.51 4.39 17.44
C GLY A 171 -4.47 5.22 16.15
N LEU A 172 -3.83 4.74 15.07
CA LEU A 172 -3.83 5.41 13.77
C LEU A 172 -5.10 5.12 12.97
N SER A 173 -6.26 5.37 13.57
CA SER A 173 -7.55 5.28 12.90
C SER A 173 -8.04 6.69 12.56
N VAL A 174 -8.15 7.01 11.27
CA VAL A 174 -8.84 8.21 10.82
C VAL A 174 -10.18 7.79 10.24
N SER A 175 -11.26 8.35 10.77
CA SER A 175 -12.56 8.19 10.11
C SER A 175 -12.64 9.13 8.90
N PRO A 176 -13.31 8.73 7.80
CA PRO A 176 -13.55 9.64 6.67
C PRO A 176 -14.25 10.93 7.07
N GLN A 177 -15.09 10.90 8.11
CA GLN A 177 -15.78 12.08 8.65
C GLN A 177 -14.80 13.06 9.30
N THR A 178 -13.81 12.56 10.04
CA THR A 178 -12.75 13.38 10.65
C THR A 178 -11.89 14.07 9.58
N LEU A 179 -11.63 13.39 8.44
CA LEU A 179 -10.94 13.99 7.30
C LEU A 179 -11.75 15.12 6.66
N LEU A 180 -13.06 14.95 6.53
CA LEU A 180 -13.95 15.97 5.96
C LEU A 180 -14.09 17.19 6.88
N ASN A 181 -13.95 17.00 8.20
CA ASN A 181 -14.07 18.05 9.20
C ASN A 181 -12.75 18.78 9.50
N ASN A 182 -11.63 18.43 8.84
CA ASN A 182 -10.30 19.01 9.03
C ASN A 182 -9.71 18.90 10.46
N ASP A 183 -10.23 17.99 11.30
CA ASP A 183 -9.66 17.71 12.62
C ASP A 183 -8.43 16.81 12.47
N PHE A 184 -7.36 17.34 11.88
CA PHE A 184 -6.10 16.62 11.73
C PHE A 184 -5.38 16.54 13.09
N TYR A 185 -5.24 15.31 13.59
CA TYR A 185 -4.21 14.86 14.54
C TYR A 185 -3.62 15.92 15.48
N ASP A 186 -4.43 16.42 16.41
CA ASP A 186 -4.00 17.34 17.47
C ASP A 186 -3.24 16.64 18.62
N SER A 187 -2.79 15.40 18.43
CA SER A 187 -2.09 14.62 19.45
C SER A 187 -0.72 14.13 18.97
N ASN A 188 0.33 14.69 19.56
CA ASN A 188 1.73 14.32 19.31
C ASN A 188 2.00 12.82 19.57
N THR A 189 1.23 12.17 20.45
CA THR A 189 1.39 10.76 20.85
C THR A 189 1.17 9.75 19.71
N LEU A 190 0.22 10.01 18.80
CA LEU A 190 -0.06 9.13 17.66
C LEU A 190 1.09 9.15 16.65
N SER A 191 1.73 10.30 16.49
CA SER A 191 2.84 10.46 15.53
C SER A 191 4.07 9.67 15.94
N TYR A 192 4.41 9.61 17.23
CA TYR A 192 5.50 8.76 17.72
C TYR A 192 5.22 7.28 17.50
N SER A 193 3.98 6.85 17.74
CA SER A 193 3.56 5.45 17.56
C SER A 193 3.66 5.03 16.09
N ALA A 194 3.28 5.92 15.15
CA ALA A 194 3.42 5.69 13.72
C ALA A 194 4.87 5.57 13.25
N ILE A 195 5.76 6.45 13.72
CA ILE A 195 7.19 6.37 13.42
C ILE A 195 7.76 5.05 13.99
N GLY A 196 7.38 4.70 15.22
CA GLY A 196 7.76 3.43 15.86
C GLY A 196 7.34 2.21 15.06
N LEU A 197 6.07 2.14 14.64
CA LEU A 197 5.58 1.07 13.77
C LEU A 197 6.30 1.05 12.42
N GLY A 198 6.48 2.22 11.79
CA GLY A 198 7.20 2.33 10.52
C GLY A 198 8.64 1.80 10.61
N MET A 199 9.36 2.13 11.68
CA MET A 199 10.69 1.58 11.95
C MET A 199 10.66 0.07 12.18
N ALA A 200 9.69 -0.44 12.95
CA ALA A 200 9.54 -1.88 13.18
C ALA A 200 9.29 -2.64 11.87
N LEU A 201 8.48 -2.10 10.95
CA LEU A 201 8.23 -2.69 9.63
C LEU A 201 9.50 -2.69 8.77
N ILE A 202 10.30 -1.61 8.80
CA ILE A 202 11.60 -1.57 8.08
C ILE A 202 12.56 -2.62 8.63
N LEU A 203 12.70 -2.71 9.96
CA LEU A 203 13.56 -3.70 10.61
C LEU A 203 13.12 -5.12 10.26
N TRP A 204 11.81 -5.38 10.30
CA TRP A 204 11.25 -6.66 9.91
C TRP A 204 11.51 -6.97 8.43
N ALA A 205 11.37 -5.99 7.53
CA ALA A 205 11.65 -6.15 6.10
C ALA A 205 13.12 -6.52 5.84
N ILE A 206 14.06 -5.86 6.53
CA ILE A 206 15.49 -6.16 6.44
C ILE A 206 15.75 -7.58 6.96
N TYR A 207 15.24 -7.90 8.15
CA TYR A 207 15.42 -9.20 8.79
C TYR A 207 14.84 -10.33 7.94
N SER A 208 13.58 -10.22 7.50
CA SER A 208 12.90 -11.24 6.70
C SER A 208 13.62 -11.49 5.37
N ASN A 209 14.13 -10.43 4.75
CA ASN A 209 14.90 -10.55 3.51
C ASN A 209 16.24 -11.28 3.74
N GLN A 210 16.92 -11.04 4.86
CA GLN A 210 18.18 -11.72 5.22
C GLN A 210 17.99 -13.21 5.45
N ILE A 211 16.93 -13.61 6.16
CA ILE A 211 16.62 -15.03 6.43
C ILE A 211 15.90 -15.73 5.27
N GLY A 212 15.66 -15.03 4.15
CA GLY A 212 14.96 -15.55 2.98
C GLY A 212 13.48 -15.87 3.21
N LEU A 213 12.84 -15.21 4.17
CA LEU A 213 11.42 -15.39 4.47
C LEU A 213 10.58 -14.44 3.60
N LYS A 214 9.82 -15.00 2.65
CA LYS A 214 8.85 -14.27 1.80
C LYS A 214 9.41 -12.95 1.28
N LYS A 215 10.54 -13.00 0.56
CA LYS A 215 11.29 -11.81 0.11
C LYS A 215 10.43 -10.80 -0.65
N HIS A 216 9.42 -11.25 -1.39
CA HIS A 216 8.46 -10.43 -2.12
C HIS A 216 7.51 -9.62 -1.23
N PHE A 217 7.45 -9.87 0.09
CA PHE A 217 6.73 -9.04 1.07
C PHE A 217 7.52 -7.79 1.47
N THR A 218 8.84 -7.77 1.24
CA THR A 218 9.73 -6.66 1.60
C THR A 218 9.20 -5.32 1.08
N LEU A 219 8.73 -5.29 -0.18
CA LEU A 219 8.19 -4.06 -0.78
C LEU A 219 6.93 -3.55 -0.07
N VAL A 220 6.08 -4.45 0.43
CA VAL A 220 4.87 -4.08 1.19
C VAL A 220 5.29 -3.41 2.50
N TYR A 221 6.17 -4.04 3.27
CA TYR A 221 6.66 -3.48 4.54
C TYR A 221 7.35 -2.13 4.37
N LEU A 222 8.23 -2.00 3.37
CA LEU A 222 8.91 -0.74 3.08
C LEU A 222 7.94 0.36 2.65
N THR A 223 6.92 0.04 1.86
CA THR A 223 5.92 1.03 1.42
C THR A 223 5.11 1.56 2.61
N PHE A 224 4.63 0.69 3.49
CA PHE A 224 3.96 1.11 4.73
C PHE A 224 4.89 1.91 5.64
N GLY A 225 6.13 1.47 5.83
CA GLY A 225 7.13 2.19 6.62
C GLY A 225 7.40 3.61 6.09
N LEU A 226 7.53 3.78 4.78
CA LEU A 226 7.72 5.07 4.12
C LEU A 226 6.57 6.02 4.40
N HIS A 227 5.32 5.57 4.20
CA HIS A 227 4.14 6.41 4.41
C HIS A 227 3.93 6.76 5.88
N LEU A 228 4.06 5.79 6.78
CA LEU A 228 3.90 6.02 8.22
C LEU A 228 4.91 7.04 8.75
N ILE A 229 6.20 6.88 8.42
CA ILE A 229 7.23 7.82 8.87
C ILE A 229 7.07 9.17 8.17
N GLY A 230 6.86 9.18 6.85
CA GLY A 230 6.76 10.40 6.06
C GLY A 230 5.61 11.31 6.50
N ILE A 231 4.39 10.77 6.57
CA ILE A 231 3.20 11.53 6.96
C ILE A 231 3.33 12.02 8.41
N SER A 232 3.79 11.17 9.32
CA SER A 232 3.94 11.53 10.74
C SER A 232 4.98 12.62 10.95
N CYS A 233 6.11 12.57 10.24
CA CYS A 233 7.11 13.63 10.34
C CYS A 233 6.57 14.94 9.77
N ILE A 234 5.91 14.93 8.61
CA ILE A 234 5.32 16.14 8.01
C ILE A 234 4.33 16.80 8.97
N ASN A 235 3.44 16.02 9.60
CA ASN A 235 2.48 16.56 10.57
C ASN A 235 3.17 17.28 11.75
N ASN A 236 4.32 16.79 12.19
CA ASN A 236 5.05 17.34 13.33
C ASN A 236 6.06 18.43 12.96
N LEU A 237 6.24 18.74 11.67
CA LEU A 237 7.06 19.88 11.27
C LEU A 237 6.46 21.20 11.74
N SER A 238 5.16 21.28 12.04
CA SER A 238 4.55 22.51 12.58
C SER A 238 4.75 22.69 14.10
N GLN A 239 5.20 21.65 14.81
CA GLN A 239 5.30 21.64 16.27
C GLN A 239 6.61 22.27 16.81
N PRO A 240 6.73 22.60 18.12
CA PRO A 240 7.94 23.24 18.68
C PRO A 240 9.24 22.46 18.44
N PHE A 241 9.20 21.12 18.52
CA PHE A 241 10.36 20.24 18.30
C PHE A 241 10.53 19.80 16.83
N TRP A 242 10.12 20.64 15.87
CA TRP A 242 10.11 20.31 14.44
C TRP A 242 11.46 19.85 13.88
N PHE A 243 12.58 20.32 14.44
CA PHE A 243 13.93 19.99 13.94
C PHE A 243 14.24 18.48 14.03
N VAL A 244 13.76 17.79 15.08
CA VAL A 244 13.96 16.35 15.24
C VAL A 244 13.23 15.59 14.12
N PHE A 245 11.98 15.97 13.86
CA PHE A 245 11.17 15.38 12.80
C PHE A 245 11.72 15.68 11.42
N PHE A 246 12.33 16.84 11.21
CA PHE A 246 13.04 17.14 9.97
C PHE A 246 14.25 16.21 9.75
N ILE A 247 15.05 15.97 10.78
CA ILE A 247 16.19 15.04 10.70
C ILE A 247 15.71 13.62 10.40
N ILE A 248 14.65 13.15 11.06
CA ILE A 248 14.06 11.83 10.82
C ILE A 248 13.53 11.74 9.39
N LEU A 249 12.79 12.76 8.92
CA LEU A 249 12.26 12.82 7.56
C LEU A 249 13.37 12.79 6.51
N ALA A 250 14.41 13.60 6.67
CA ALA A 250 15.56 13.64 5.76
C ALA A 250 16.28 12.29 5.71
N SER A 251 16.55 11.69 6.87
CA SER A 251 17.20 10.37 6.99
C SER A 251 16.36 9.28 6.32
N SER A 252 15.05 9.28 6.59
CA SER A 252 14.08 8.35 6.00
C SER A 252 14.01 8.49 4.48
N SER A 253 13.87 9.71 3.97
CA SER A 253 13.83 9.97 2.53
C SER A 253 15.10 9.52 1.81
N ILE A 254 16.28 9.73 2.39
CA ILE A 254 17.55 9.23 1.83
C ILE A 254 17.59 7.71 1.83
N TYR A 255 17.17 7.06 2.92
CA TYR A 255 17.09 5.61 3.02
C TYR A 255 16.17 5.03 1.95
N PHE A 256 14.93 5.53 1.85
CA PHE A 256 13.95 5.04 0.88
C PHE A 256 14.31 5.38 -0.56
N TYR A 257 14.97 6.51 -0.81
CA TYR A 257 15.55 6.81 -2.11
C TYR A 257 16.55 5.73 -2.52
N LYS A 258 17.51 5.37 -1.65
CA LYS A 258 18.47 4.28 -1.94
C LYS A 258 17.77 2.93 -2.12
N ALA A 259 16.82 2.61 -1.24
CA ALA A 259 16.05 1.37 -1.32
C ALA A 259 15.25 1.28 -2.64
N SER A 260 14.76 2.41 -3.17
CA SER A 260 14.02 2.44 -4.43
C SER A 260 14.83 1.97 -5.63
N TYR A 261 16.14 2.27 -5.67
CA TYR A 261 17.05 1.74 -6.69
C TYR A 261 17.36 0.26 -6.45
N GLN A 262 17.59 -0.13 -5.20
CA GLN A 262 17.88 -1.54 -4.85
C GLN A 262 16.74 -2.48 -5.25
N PHE A 263 15.49 -2.09 -5.00
CA PHE A 263 14.30 -2.89 -5.30
C PHE A 263 13.63 -2.51 -6.63
N GLN A 264 14.22 -1.59 -7.41
CA GLN A 264 13.67 -1.04 -8.66
C GLN A 264 12.19 -0.61 -8.54
N ALA A 265 11.83 -0.06 -7.38
CA ALA A 265 10.48 0.24 -6.96
C ALA A 265 10.13 1.72 -7.22
N VAL A 266 9.33 1.97 -8.25
CA VAL A 266 8.90 3.31 -8.67
C VAL A 266 8.11 4.03 -7.56
N SER A 267 7.27 3.30 -6.81
CA SER A 267 6.48 3.88 -5.73
C SER A 267 7.36 4.46 -4.61
N LEU A 268 8.35 3.69 -4.13
CA LEU A 268 9.28 4.15 -3.09
C LEU A 268 10.07 5.38 -3.56
N PHE A 269 10.49 5.39 -4.83
CA PHE A 269 11.19 6.52 -5.42
C PHE A 269 10.34 7.79 -5.42
N ILE A 270 9.12 7.72 -6.00
CA ILE A 270 8.24 8.88 -6.11
C ILE A 270 7.88 9.43 -4.74
N PHE A 271 7.44 8.58 -3.80
CA PHE A 271 7.00 9.04 -2.50
C PHE A 271 8.13 9.56 -1.61
N SER A 272 9.35 8.99 -1.71
CA SER A 272 10.51 9.55 -1.00
C SER A 272 10.86 10.97 -1.47
N ILE A 273 10.78 11.25 -2.78
CA ILE A 273 11.00 12.59 -3.32
C ILE A 273 9.88 13.54 -2.92
N ILE A 274 8.62 13.10 -2.99
CA ILE A 274 7.46 13.93 -2.58
C ILE A 274 7.58 14.32 -1.11
N TYR A 275 7.87 13.38 -0.22
CA TYR A 275 8.02 13.67 1.20
C TYR A 275 9.23 14.54 1.51
N ALA A 276 10.36 14.32 0.83
CA ALA A 276 11.52 15.22 0.93
C ALA A 276 11.18 16.64 0.46
N TYR A 277 10.47 16.77 -0.67
CA TYR A 277 10.04 18.05 -1.22
C TYR A 277 9.16 18.81 -0.22
N ILE A 278 8.10 18.18 0.28
CA ILE A 278 7.19 18.80 1.26
C ILE A 278 7.97 19.23 2.52
N GLY A 279 8.85 18.37 3.03
CA GLY A 279 9.67 18.68 4.21
C GLY A 279 10.59 19.88 3.99
N VAL A 280 11.26 19.96 2.83
CA VAL A 280 12.12 21.09 2.46
C VAL A 280 11.31 22.36 2.25
N THR A 281 10.14 22.29 1.62
CA THR A 281 9.25 23.45 1.45
C THR A 281 8.84 24.03 2.82
N ILE A 282 8.43 23.17 3.78
CA ILE A 282 8.07 23.62 5.13
C ILE A 282 9.28 24.23 5.85
N LEU A 283 10.48 23.65 5.70
CA LEU A 283 11.72 24.21 6.24
C LEU A 283 11.98 25.62 5.69
N ILE A 284 11.89 25.80 4.37
CA ILE A 284 12.09 27.11 3.72
C ILE A 284 11.10 28.11 4.28
N ILE A 285 9.81 27.75 4.39
CA ILE A 285 8.78 28.62 4.97
C ILE A 285 9.14 29.03 6.40
N LYS A 286 9.58 28.10 7.24
CA LYS A 286 10.00 28.41 8.62
C LYS A 286 11.18 29.36 8.68
N ILE A 287 12.22 29.12 7.88
CA ILE A 287 13.41 29.96 7.82
C ILE A 287 13.03 31.38 7.39
N VAL A 288 12.19 31.50 6.36
CA VAL A 288 11.70 32.81 5.88
C VAL A 288 10.86 33.51 6.96
N SER A 289 9.95 32.78 7.63
CA SER A 289 9.10 33.35 8.69
C SER A 289 9.87 33.78 9.94
N ALA A 290 11.07 33.23 10.17
CA ALA A 290 11.92 33.58 11.32
C ALA A 290 12.74 34.87 11.09
N ILE A 291 12.78 35.38 9.85
CA ILE A 291 13.51 36.60 9.52
C ILE A 291 12.47 37.72 9.33
N ASP A 292 12.58 38.80 10.10
CA ASP A 292 11.72 39.99 9.97
C ASP A 292 11.99 40.68 8.63
N PHE A 293 11.15 40.39 7.65
CA PHE A 293 11.27 40.88 6.28
C PHE A 293 9.98 41.58 5.86
N SER A 294 9.66 42.73 6.46
CA SER A 294 8.54 43.57 6.00
C SER A 294 8.69 43.98 4.53
N ASP A 295 9.94 44.14 4.06
CA ASP A 295 10.24 44.69 2.73
C ASP A 295 10.53 43.62 1.67
N PHE A 296 10.71 42.35 2.07
CA PHE A 296 11.07 41.24 1.17
C PHE A 296 9.89 40.32 0.80
N ILE A 297 8.70 40.58 1.33
CA ILE A 297 7.48 39.84 0.97
C ILE A 297 7.24 39.87 -0.54
N SER A 298 7.51 41.01 -1.20
CA SER A 298 7.40 41.16 -2.66
C SER A 298 8.36 40.26 -3.44
N LEU A 299 9.61 40.12 -2.98
CA LEU A 299 10.60 39.23 -3.59
C LEU A 299 10.23 37.75 -3.37
N PHE A 300 9.71 37.41 -2.19
CA PHE A 300 9.23 36.06 -1.90
C PHE A 300 8.15 35.61 -2.88
N PHE A 301 7.15 36.45 -3.14
CA PHE A 301 6.10 36.15 -4.13
C PHE A 301 6.65 35.96 -5.56
N PHE A 302 7.76 36.60 -5.92
CA PHE A 302 8.39 36.44 -7.23
C PHE A 302 9.24 35.15 -7.34
N VAL A 303 9.88 34.74 -6.25
CA VAL A 303 10.77 33.56 -6.21
C VAL A 303 9.97 32.25 -6.10
N VAL A 304 8.82 32.26 -5.42
CA VAL A 304 8.00 31.06 -5.20
C VAL A 304 7.60 30.34 -6.51
N PRO A 305 7.07 31.03 -7.55
CA PRO A 305 6.76 30.38 -8.83
C PRO A 305 7.99 29.73 -9.49
N LEU A 306 9.15 30.40 -9.43
CA LEU A 306 10.41 29.88 -9.99
C LEU A 306 10.87 28.61 -9.24
N TYR A 307 10.73 28.59 -7.92
CA TYR A 307 11.01 27.41 -7.09
C TYR A 307 10.11 26.22 -7.48
N PHE A 308 8.80 26.43 -7.65
CA PHE A 308 7.87 25.38 -8.07
C PHE A 308 8.21 24.85 -9.48
N ILE A 309 8.43 25.74 -10.45
CA ILE A 309 8.80 25.34 -11.82
C ILE A 309 10.11 24.55 -11.81
N GLY A 310 11.13 25.05 -11.11
CA GLY A 310 12.41 24.36 -10.97
C GLY A 310 12.27 22.97 -10.35
N SER A 311 11.44 22.84 -9.31
CA SER A 311 11.17 21.57 -8.63
C SER A 311 10.45 20.56 -9.54
N ILE A 312 9.51 21.00 -10.37
CA ILE A 312 8.83 20.14 -11.35
C ILE A 312 9.82 19.65 -12.41
N ILE A 313 10.64 20.55 -12.98
CA ILE A 313 11.64 20.19 -13.99
C ILE A 313 12.64 19.18 -13.40
N PHE A 314 13.11 19.44 -12.17
CA PHE A 314 14.02 18.55 -11.46
C PHE A 314 13.39 17.17 -11.19
N PHE A 315 12.13 17.14 -10.74
CA PHE A 315 11.38 15.90 -10.54
C PHE A 315 11.26 15.09 -11.84
N ILE A 316 10.89 15.73 -12.95
CA ILE A 316 10.80 15.07 -14.26
C ILE A 316 12.16 14.50 -14.67
N LYS A 317 13.25 15.24 -14.45
CA LYS A 317 14.62 14.79 -14.74
C LYS A 317 14.99 13.55 -13.91
N LEU A 318 14.69 13.57 -12.61
CA LEU A 318 14.93 12.44 -11.71
C LEU A 318 14.14 11.19 -12.13
N VAL A 319 12.86 11.32 -12.44
CA VAL A 319 12.03 10.20 -12.91
C VAL A 319 12.56 9.61 -14.22
N LYS A 320 12.96 10.47 -15.17
CA LYS A 320 13.58 10.01 -16.43
C LYS A 320 14.85 9.21 -16.16
N GLN A 321 15.73 9.72 -15.30
CA GLN A 321 16.97 9.04 -14.94
C GLN A 321 16.73 7.69 -14.26
N PHE A 322 15.79 7.64 -13.31
CA PHE A 322 15.40 6.39 -12.65
C PHE A 322 14.91 5.34 -13.66
N ASN A 323 14.04 5.74 -14.60
CA ASN A 323 13.50 4.83 -15.61
C ASN A 323 14.58 4.32 -16.58
N ILE A 324 15.52 5.16 -16.99
CA ILE A 324 16.64 4.75 -17.86
C ILE A 324 17.49 3.69 -17.17
N GLN A 325 17.86 3.93 -15.91
CA GLN A 325 18.70 3.00 -15.15
C GLN A 325 18.01 1.66 -14.91
N LYS A 326 16.73 1.70 -14.54
CA LYS A 326 15.89 0.51 -14.38
C LYS A 326 15.82 -0.33 -15.66
N ASN A 327 15.61 0.30 -16.82
CA ASN A 327 15.52 -0.40 -18.10
C ASN A 327 16.87 -0.99 -18.52
N ASN A 328 17.97 -0.28 -18.30
CA ASN A 328 19.32 -0.79 -18.60
C ASN A 328 19.69 -2.00 -17.75
N ASP A 329 19.32 -2.01 -16.47
CA ASP A 329 19.56 -3.15 -15.58
C ASP A 329 18.68 -4.36 -15.93
N SER A 330 17.50 -4.16 -16.52
CA SER A 330 16.63 -5.26 -16.99
C SER A 330 17.11 -5.94 -18.29
N LEU A 331 18.09 -5.35 -18.97
CA LEU A 331 18.69 -5.86 -20.21
C LEU A 331 20.02 -6.61 -19.97
N ARG A 332 20.51 -6.67 -18.73
CA ARG A 332 21.71 -7.39 -18.31
C ARG A 332 21.36 -8.68 -17.58
#